data_AF-A0AAD8Y335-F1
#
_entry.id   AF-A0AAD8Y335-F1
#
_cell.length_a   1.000
_cell.length_b   1.000
_cell.length_c   1.000
_cell.angle_alpha   90.00
_cell.angle_beta   90.00
_cell.angle_gamma   90.00
#
_symmetry.space_group_name_H-M   'P 1'
#
loop_
_entity.id
_entity.type
_entity.pdbx_description
1 polymer ?
#
loop_
_entity_poly.entity_id
_entity_poly.type
_entity_poly.pdbx_seq_one_letter_code
_entity_poly.pdbx_strand_id
1 'polypeptide(L)'
;MVSRKKAKGKARKAAKAKKEEEEEAHDDSSAAAAQQREQEGALEAQIQMQRLLIDSLPSPCQHGFDPFPEGDVCDRFLCLFLETCNACNGSGNKDRNRIEAVMQAMDAVEDEYPEVIYDSSKMNQILSYFLSVGTDHILNGHDDAARITAAVIVVFKECIASNVNKTKAGVCTQKLMEMVIADDHTLVSFFRKRITCSCLDKKHQEVKSIKKMGFCNNDKCPLPGGKVERSKINGARKKAKGKARKAEKAKKEEEKDAHDDSSAAVAQQREQEGSLEAQLQMQRLLIDVDSSPCKHGFDLFPEGHICDRFVRLDLDTCASSDAPTKRTGTGAGVEARVIPLIEAMSAVKDKYPEALHIFEDTAMN
;
A
#
# COMPACT_ATOMS: atom_id res chain seq x y z
N MET A 1 21.17 -66.72 -94.78
CA MET A 1 21.19 -65.24 -94.94
C MET A 1 19.89 -64.66 -94.40
N VAL A 2 19.87 -64.17 -93.16
CA VAL A 2 18.69 -63.50 -92.56
C VAL A 2 18.84 -61.99 -92.78
N SER A 3 17.84 -61.42 -93.46
CA SER A 3 17.88 -60.09 -94.05
C SER A 3 17.99 -58.97 -92.98
N ARG A 4 19.12 -58.23 -93.01
CA ARG A 4 19.50 -57.11 -92.13
C ARG A 4 18.48 -55.96 -92.04
N LYS A 5 17.42 -55.95 -92.86
CA LYS A 5 16.38 -54.90 -92.86
C LYS A 5 15.37 -55.01 -91.71
N LYS A 6 15.19 -56.17 -91.05
CA LYS A 6 14.18 -56.33 -89.98
C LYS A 6 14.64 -55.87 -88.57
N ALA A 7 15.94 -55.74 -88.31
CA ALA A 7 16.46 -55.33 -87.00
C ALA A 7 16.35 -53.82 -86.73
N LYS A 8 16.39 -52.97 -87.78
CA LYS A 8 16.38 -51.50 -87.65
C LYS A 8 15.00 -50.92 -87.30
N GLY A 9 13.91 -51.67 -87.51
CA GLY A 9 12.54 -51.25 -87.17
C GLY A 9 12.16 -51.43 -85.70
N LYS A 10 12.74 -52.42 -84.99
CA LYS A 10 12.43 -52.67 -83.57
C LYS A 10 13.05 -51.62 -82.63
N ALA A 11 14.26 -51.14 -82.91
CA ALA A 11 14.90 -50.07 -82.13
C ALA A 11 14.14 -48.73 -82.22
N ARG A 12 13.51 -48.44 -83.36
CA ARG A 12 12.77 -47.19 -83.58
C ARG A 12 11.39 -47.16 -82.88
N LYS A 13 10.78 -48.32 -82.62
CA LYS A 13 9.54 -48.41 -81.82
C LYS A 13 9.80 -48.27 -80.32
N ALA A 14 10.91 -48.84 -79.80
CA ALA A 14 11.25 -48.72 -78.37
C ALA A 14 11.62 -47.28 -77.97
N ALA A 15 12.31 -46.53 -78.84
CA ALA A 15 12.64 -45.13 -78.58
C ALA A 15 11.43 -44.17 -78.64
N LYS A 16 10.37 -44.52 -79.39
CA LYS A 16 9.13 -43.71 -79.45
C LYS A 16 8.26 -43.93 -78.21
N ALA A 17 8.14 -45.17 -77.74
CA ALA A 17 7.40 -45.49 -76.52
C ALA A 17 8.00 -44.83 -75.27
N LYS A 18 9.34 -44.81 -75.16
CA LYS A 18 10.02 -44.14 -74.03
C LYS A 18 9.86 -42.62 -74.01
N LYS A 19 9.69 -42.01 -75.19
CA LYS A 19 9.48 -40.56 -75.32
C LYS A 19 8.03 -40.17 -75.01
N GLU A 20 7.07 -41.03 -75.33
CA GLU A 20 5.65 -40.84 -74.99
C GLU A 20 5.41 -41.00 -73.47
N GLU A 21 6.09 -41.92 -72.78
CA GLU A 21 6.03 -42.03 -71.30
C GLU A 21 6.68 -40.84 -70.56
N GLU A 22 7.74 -40.23 -71.11
CA GLU A 22 8.35 -39.02 -70.52
C GLU A 22 7.53 -37.75 -70.76
N GLU A 23 6.79 -37.67 -71.88
CA GLU A 23 5.86 -36.54 -72.13
C GLU A 23 4.61 -36.63 -71.23
N GLU A 24 4.04 -37.81 -70.99
CA GLU A 24 2.89 -37.96 -70.07
C GLU A 24 3.27 -37.68 -68.60
N ALA A 25 4.46 -38.07 -68.15
CA ALA A 25 4.91 -37.80 -66.78
C ALA A 25 5.22 -36.31 -66.51
N HIS A 26 5.50 -35.52 -67.56
CA HIS A 26 5.76 -34.09 -67.42
C HIS A 26 4.47 -33.25 -67.35
N ASP A 27 3.38 -33.70 -67.97
CA ASP A 27 2.09 -32.98 -67.94
C ASP A 27 1.41 -33.08 -66.56
N ASP A 28 1.47 -34.25 -65.91
CA ASP A 28 0.87 -34.46 -64.58
C ASP A 28 1.57 -33.63 -63.47
N SER A 29 2.89 -33.40 -63.61
CA SER A 29 3.64 -32.57 -62.64
C SER A 29 3.28 -31.09 -62.74
N SER A 30 2.81 -30.60 -63.89
CA SER A 30 2.50 -29.18 -64.07
C SER A 30 1.17 -28.80 -63.43
N ALA A 31 0.17 -29.70 -63.48
CA ALA A 31 -1.15 -29.50 -62.90
C ALA A 31 -1.09 -29.42 -61.36
N ALA A 32 -0.30 -30.30 -60.72
CA ALA A 32 -0.12 -30.30 -59.27
C ALA A 32 0.54 -28.99 -58.75
N ALA A 33 1.53 -28.48 -59.48
CA ALA A 33 2.21 -27.23 -59.12
C ALA A 33 1.29 -26.00 -59.25
N ALA A 34 0.40 -25.98 -60.25
CA ALA A 34 -0.59 -24.92 -60.39
C ALA A 34 -1.61 -24.94 -59.23
N GLN A 35 -2.10 -26.13 -58.87
CA GLN A 35 -3.07 -26.30 -57.78
C GLN A 35 -2.49 -25.91 -56.41
N GLN A 36 -1.21 -26.20 -56.17
CA GLN A 36 -0.53 -25.78 -54.93
C GLN A 36 -0.39 -24.25 -54.85
N ARG A 37 -0.04 -23.57 -55.95
CA ARG A 37 0.05 -22.10 -55.98
C ARG A 37 -1.30 -21.42 -55.74
N GLU A 38 -2.39 -21.99 -56.25
CA GLU A 38 -3.74 -21.47 -55.98
C GLU A 38 -4.13 -21.65 -54.51
N GLN A 39 -3.80 -22.78 -53.89
CA GLN A 39 -4.06 -23.00 -52.47
C GLN A 39 -3.24 -22.06 -51.58
N GLU A 40 -1.96 -21.86 -51.87
CA GLU A 40 -1.11 -20.91 -51.15
C GLU A 40 -1.63 -19.47 -51.28
N GLY A 41 -2.04 -19.05 -52.48
CA GLY A 41 -2.66 -17.74 -52.70
C GLY A 41 -3.99 -17.55 -51.97
N ALA A 42 -4.84 -18.58 -51.92
CA ALA A 42 -6.10 -18.54 -51.19
C ALA A 42 -5.89 -18.44 -49.67
N LEU A 43 -4.91 -19.18 -49.13
CA LEU A 43 -4.55 -19.13 -47.71
C LEU A 43 -3.97 -17.76 -47.34
N GLU A 44 -3.09 -17.21 -48.18
CA GLU A 44 -2.51 -15.89 -47.97
C GLU A 44 -3.59 -14.79 -48.00
N ALA A 45 -4.54 -14.86 -48.93
CA ALA A 45 -5.68 -13.94 -48.98
C ALA A 45 -6.57 -14.05 -47.72
N GLN A 46 -6.79 -15.26 -47.20
CA GLN A 46 -7.54 -15.47 -45.96
C GLN A 46 -6.83 -14.88 -44.74
N ILE A 47 -5.50 -15.04 -44.66
CA ILE A 47 -4.67 -14.45 -43.59
C ILE A 47 -4.70 -12.92 -43.68
N GLN A 48 -4.59 -12.35 -44.87
CA GLN A 48 -4.70 -10.89 -45.07
C GLN A 48 -6.08 -10.37 -44.66
N MET A 49 -7.15 -11.09 -45.00
CA MET A 49 -8.51 -10.70 -44.60
C MET A 49 -8.71 -10.76 -43.08
N GLN A 50 -8.16 -11.78 -42.41
CA GLN A 50 -8.17 -11.83 -40.93
C GLN A 50 -7.38 -10.68 -40.31
N ARG A 51 -6.22 -10.30 -40.87
CA ARG A 51 -5.45 -9.15 -40.38
C ARG A 51 -6.23 -7.84 -40.50
N LEU A 52 -6.90 -7.61 -41.63
CA LEU A 52 -7.76 -6.42 -41.81
C LEU A 52 -8.94 -6.40 -40.83
N LEU A 53 -9.51 -7.56 -40.50
CA LEU A 53 -10.55 -7.66 -39.49
C LEU A 53 -10.02 -7.36 -38.08
N ILE A 54 -8.77 -7.72 -37.78
CA ILE A 54 -8.14 -7.42 -36.49
C ILE A 54 -7.75 -5.93 -36.40
N ASP A 55 -7.20 -5.37 -37.47
CA ASP A 55 -6.76 -3.96 -37.54
C ASP A 55 -7.94 -2.97 -37.54
N SER A 56 -9.13 -3.43 -37.91
CA SER A 56 -10.36 -2.63 -37.86
C SER A 56 -11.09 -2.69 -36.52
N LEU A 57 -10.67 -3.56 -35.60
CA LEU A 57 -11.18 -3.51 -34.24
C LEU A 57 -10.62 -2.25 -33.57
N PRO A 58 -11.47 -1.43 -32.92
CA PRO A 58 -10.99 -0.32 -32.11
C PRO A 58 -9.95 -0.85 -31.15
N SER A 59 -8.74 -0.28 -31.17
CA SER A 59 -7.71 -0.67 -30.21
C SER A 59 -8.31 -0.57 -28.81
N PRO A 60 -8.09 -1.57 -27.94
CA PRO A 60 -8.61 -1.53 -26.59
C PRO A 60 -8.13 -0.24 -25.92
N CYS A 61 -9.04 0.42 -25.20
CA CYS A 61 -8.71 1.64 -24.47
C CYS A 61 -7.58 1.31 -23.47
N GLN A 62 -6.44 1.99 -23.56
CA GLN A 62 -5.30 1.75 -22.65
C GLN A 62 -5.48 2.39 -21.26
N HIS A 63 -6.68 2.93 -20.99
CA HIS A 63 -6.99 3.60 -19.73
C HIS A 63 -5.87 4.54 -19.28
N GLY A 64 -5.43 5.42 -20.18
CA GLY A 64 -4.49 6.50 -19.88
C GLY A 64 -3.10 6.06 -19.40
N PHE A 65 -2.75 4.80 -19.61
CA PHE A 65 -1.43 4.27 -19.29
C PHE A 65 -0.59 4.11 -20.56
N ASP A 66 0.59 4.71 -20.54
CA ASP A 66 1.62 4.53 -21.56
C ASP A 66 2.59 3.43 -21.07
N PRO A 67 2.75 2.31 -21.81
CA PRO A 67 3.63 1.21 -21.42
C PRO A 67 5.07 1.66 -21.14
N PHE A 68 5.72 0.99 -20.18
CA PHE A 68 7.13 1.23 -19.88
C PHE A 68 8.01 0.83 -21.08
N PRO A 69 9.13 1.54 -21.30
CA PRO A 69 10.19 1.05 -22.17
C PRO A 69 10.69 -0.32 -21.68
N GLU A 70 11.15 -1.15 -22.62
CA GLU A 70 11.73 -2.44 -22.27
C GLU A 70 12.96 -2.25 -21.36
N GLY A 71 12.99 -2.97 -20.23
CA GLY A 71 14.07 -2.88 -19.25
C GLY A 71 14.05 -1.64 -18.35
N ASP A 72 12.96 -0.87 -18.36
CA ASP A 72 12.77 0.25 -17.43
C ASP A 72 12.82 -0.22 -15.97
N VAL A 73 13.34 0.63 -15.08
CA VAL A 73 13.42 0.31 -13.65
C VAL A 73 12.04 0.19 -12.99
N CYS A 74 11.04 0.91 -13.50
CA CYS A 74 9.65 0.81 -13.04
C CYS A 74 9.04 -0.56 -13.35
N ASP A 75 9.41 -1.19 -14.46
CA ASP A 75 8.94 -2.54 -14.82
C ASP A 75 9.49 -3.59 -13.84
N ARG A 76 10.79 -3.51 -13.52
CA ARG A 76 11.41 -4.38 -12.50
C ARG A 76 10.84 -4.15 -11.10
N PHE A 77 10.59 -2.89 -10.74
CA PHE A 77 9.90 -2.52 -9.51
C PHE A 77 8.53 -3.19 -9.41
N LEU A 78 7.72 -3.11 -10.49
CA LEU A 78 6.40 -3.73 -10.54
C LEU A 78 6.46 -5.24 -10.41
N CYS A 79 7.41 -5.88 -11.10
CA CYS A 79 7.59 -7.32 -11.01
C CYS A 79 7.84 -7.75 -9.55
N LEU A 80 8.82 -7.13 -8.87
CA LEU A 80 9.13 -7.45 -7.46
C LEU A 80 7.93 -7.16 -6.53
N PHE A 81 7.24 -6.03 -6.74
CA PHE A 81 6.06 -5.67 -5.96
C PHE A 81 4.94 -6.72 -6.08
N LEU A 82 4.61 -7.12 -7.32
CA LEU A 82 3.54 -8.06 -7.60
C LEU A 82 3.89 -9.48 -7.15
N GLU A 83 5.12 -9.92 -7.35
CA GLU A 83 5.61 -11.21 -6.84
C GLU A 83 5.49 -11.30 -5.33
N THR A 84 5.96 -10.27 -4.61
CA THR A 84 5.86 -10.21 -3.15
C THR A 84 4.40 -10.19 -2.69
N CYS A 85 3.54 -9.37 -3.31
CA CYS A 85 2.10 -9.36 -3.01
C CYS A 85 1.46 -10.75 -3.20
N ASN A 86 1.83 -11.47 -4.26
CA ASN A 86 1.28 -12.77 -4.59
C ASN A 86 1.77 -13.88 -3.64
N ALA A 87 3.03 -13.84 -3.22
CA ALA A 87 3.60 -14.79 -2.28
C ALA A 87 2.84 -14.78 -0.93
N CYS A 88 2.40 -13.61 -0.48
CA CYS A 88 1.70 -13.45 0.80
C CYS A 88 0.24 -13.95 0.78
N ASN A 89 -0.36 -14.13 -0.41
CA ASN A 89 -1.75 -14.56 -0.56
C ASN A 89 -2.00 -16.05 -0.30
N GLY A 90 -0.96 -16.86 -0.07
CA GLY A 90 -1.06 -18.32 0.12
C GLY A 90 -1.59 -18.79 1.50
N SER A 91 -1.72 -17.90 2.49
CA SER A 91 -2.14 -18.25 3.86
C SER A 91 -3.61 -17.92 4.12
N GLY A 92 -4.37 -18.85 4.72
CA GLY A 92 -5.84 -18.94 4.68
C GLY A 92 -6.72 -17.86 5.35
N ASN A 93 -6.38 -16.56 5.34
CA ASN A 93 -7.25 -15.49 5.84
C ASN A 93 -7.33 -14.27 4.89
N LYS A 94 -8.34 -14.23 4.01
CA LYS A 94 -8.28 -13.47 2.76
C LYS A 94 -8.16 -11.94 2.87
N ASP A 95 -8.76 -11.27 3.85
CA ASP A 95 -8.86 -9.80 3.84
C ASP A 95 -7.79 -9.07 4.65
N ARG A 96 -7.52 -9.50 5.90
CA ARG A 96 -6.44 -8.91 6.71
C ARG A 96 -5.08 -9.15 6.06
N ASN A 97 -4.92 -10.31 5.42
CA ASN A 97 -3.69 -10.69 4.74
C ASN A 97 -3.42 -9.82 3.49
N ARG A 98 -4.45 -9.23 2.85
CA ARG A 98 -4.25 -8.39 1.66
C ARG A 98 -3.55 -7.08 1.98
N ILE A 99 -3.91 -6.42 3.07
CA ILE A 99 -3.26 -5.17 3.48
C ILE A 99 -1.82 -5.43 3.91
N GLU A 100 -1.63 -6.47 4.70
CA GLU A 100 -0.30 -6.89 5.14
C GLU A 100 0.58 -7.26 3.94
N ALA A 101 0.04 -7.99 2.95
CA ALA A 101 0.74 -8.30 1.70
C ALA A 101 1.17 -7.04 0.94
N VAL A 102 0.28 -6.03 0.83
CA VAL A 102 0.62 -4.76 0.17
C VAL A 102 1.73 -4.03 0.93
N MET A 103 1.66 -3.99 2.27
CA MET A 103 2.69 -3.34 3.09
C MET A 103 4.04 -4.08 3.01
N GLN A 104 4.04 -5.41 3.07
CA GLN A 104 5.25 -6.22 2.91
C GLN A 104 5.87 -6.05 1.52
N ALA A 105 5.04 -5.96 0.47
CA ALA A 105 5.52 -5.67 -0.87
C ALA A 105 6.09 -4.26 -0.99
N MET A 106 5.53 -3.27 -0.26
CA MET A 106 6.11 -1.92 -0.18
C MET A 106 7.50 -1.95 0.46
N ASP A 107 7.65 -2.62 1.60
CA ASP A 107 8.92 -2.70 2.31
C ASP A 107 9.98 -3.36 1.41
N ALA A 108 9.62 -4.45 0.72
CA ALA A 108 10.53 -5.15 -0.19
C ALA A 108 11.01 -4.28 -1.37
N VAL A 109 10.12 -3.48 -1.98
CA VAL A 109 10.53 -2.59 -3.07
C VAL A 109 11.20 -1.30 -2.60
N GLU A 110 11.01 -0.90 -1.34
CA GLU A 110 11.73 0.22 -0.74
C GLU A 110 13.21 -0.10 -0.55
N ASP A 111 13.50 -1.32 -0.10
CA ASP A 111 14.87 -1.80 0.09
C ASP A 111 15.62 -1.95 -1.24
N GLU A 112 14.96 -2.49 -2.27
CA GLU A 112 15.61 -2.83 -3.55
C GLU A 112 15.60 -1.68 -4.58
N TYR A 113 14.60 -0.80 -4.54
CA TYR A 113 14.41 0.26 -5.55
C TYR A 113 14.10 1.64 -4.93
N PRO A 114 14.94 2.15 -4.02
CA PRO A 114 14.71 3.47 -3.42
C PRO A 114 14.68 4.58 -4.47
N GLU A 115 15.43 4.48 -5.57
CA GLU A 115 15.43 5.46 -6.66
C GLU A 115 14.12 5.55 -7.43
N VAL A 116 13.23 4.56 -7.27
CA VAL A 116 11.85 4.61 -7.77
C VAL A 116 10.96 5.28 -6.72
N ILE A 117 10.98 4.81 -5.47
CA ILE A 117 10.10 5.32 -4.40
C ILE A 117 10.28 6.81 -4.14
N TYR A 118 11.53 7.28 -4.12
CA TYR A 118 11.84 8.68 -3.82
C TYR A 118 11.74 9.60 -5.06
N ASP A 119 11.39 9.06 -6.23
CA ASP A 119 11.16 9.82 -7.47
C ASP A 119 9.67 9.97 -7.76
N SER A 120 9.16 11.20 -7.63
CA SER A 120 7.74 11.52 -7.88
C SER A 120 7.30 11.14 -9.29
N SER A 121 8.16 11.32 -10.30
CA SER A 121 7.81 11.05 -11.70
C SER A 121 7.61 9.54 -11.91
N LYS A 122 8.56 8.73 -11.44
CA LYS A 122 8.47 7.26 -11.55
C LYS A 122 7.29 6.71 -10.75
N MET A 123 7.08 7.17 -9.52
CA MET A 123 5.93 6.75 -8.73
C MET A 123 4.58 7.15 -9.36
N ASN A 124 4.50 8.30 -10.05
CA ASN A 124 3.30 8.65 -10.81
C ASN A 124 3.08 7.75 -12.03
N GLN A 125 4.15 7.24 -12.66
CA GLN A 125 4.06 6.25 -13.75
C GLN A 125 3.61 4.87 -13.23
N ILE A 126 4.11 4.46 -12.06
CA ILE A 126 3.60 3.28 -11.35
C ILE A 126 2.11 3.45 -11.01
N LEU A 127 1.71 4.64 -10.54
CA LEU A 127 0.31 4.94 -10.27
C LEU A 127 -0.58 4.88 -11.51
N SER A 128 -0.11 5.34 -12.67
CA SER A 128 -0.88 5.26 -13.92
C SER A 128 -1.07 3.81 -14.36
N TYR A 129 -0.05 2.95 -14.21
CA TYR A 129 -0.17 1.51 -14.42
C TYR A 129 -1.29 0.91 -13.57
N PHE A 130 -1.27 1.10 -12.24
CA PHE A 130 -2.31 0.54 -11.37
C PHE A 130 -3.69 1.16 -11.61
N LEU A 131 -3.78 2.43 -12.02
CA LEU A 131 -5.06 3.03 -12.42
C LEU A 131 -5.64 2.36 -13.66
N SER A 132 -4.81 2.00 -14.63
CA SER A 132 -5.22 1.27 -15.82
C SER A 132 -5.66 -0.16 -15.49
N VAL A 133 -4.81 -0.93 -14.79
CA VAL A 133 -5.13 -2.31 -14.35
C VAL A 133 -6.39 -2.37 -13.49
N GLY A 134 -6.56 -1.45 -12.55
CA GLY A 134 -7.75 -1.40 -11.72
C GLY A 134 -9.01 -1.02 -12.50
N THR A 135 -8.87 -0.22 -13.58
CA THR A 135 -9.96 0.05 -14.51
C THR A 135 -10.36 -1.21 -15.26
N ASP A 136 -9.40 -1.98 -15.76
CA ASP A 136 -9.67 -3.28 -16.40
C ASP A 136 -10.39 -4.24 -15.46
N HIS A 137 -9.96 -4.33 -14.20
CA HIS A 137 -10.63 -5.17 -13.20
C HIS A 137 -12.09 -4.75 -12.99
N ILE A 138 -12.38 -3.44 -12.93
CA ILE A 138 -13.75 -2.91 -12.81
C ILE A 138 -14.60 -3.26 -14.03
N LEU A 139 -14.06 -3.12 -15.24
CA LEU A 139 -14.78 -3.37 -16.47
C LEU A 139 -15.08 -4.86 -16.66
N ASN A 140 -14.17 -5.73 -16.22
CA ASN A 140 -14.30 -7.18 -16.28
C ASN A 140 -15.08 -7.80 -15.09
N GLY A 141 -15.50 -6.99 -14.11
CA GLY A 141 -16.25 -7.47 -12.93
C GLY A 141 -15.39 -8.21 -11.90
N HIS A 142 -14.08 -8.00 -11.90
CA HIS A 142 -13.15 -8.53 -10.91
C HIS A 142 -13.03 -7.58 -9.70
N ASP A 143 -14.14 -7.35 -8.99
CA ASP A 143 -14.23 -6.30 -7.96
C ASP A 143 -13.20 -6.48 -6.83
N ASP A 144 -12.92 -7.72 -6.42
CA ASP A 144 -11.91 -8.02 -5.40
C ASP A 144 -10.50 -7.58 -5.81
N ALA A 145 -10.11 -7.85 -7.07
CA ALA A 145 -8.83 -7.43 -7.60
C ALA A 145 -8.77 -5.89 -7.70
N ALA A 146 -9.85 -5.27 -8.18
CA ALA A 146 -9.95 -3.80 -8.24
C ALA A 146 -9.84 -3.13 -6.86
N ARG A 147 -10.37 -3.75 -5.79
CA ARG A 147 -10.21 -3.25 -4.40
C ARG A 147 -8.76 -3.29 -3.93
N ILE A 148 -8.04 -4.38 -4.21
CA ILE A 148 -6.61 -4.49 -3.90
C ILE A 148 -5.83 -3.44 -4.71
N THR A 149 -6.11 -3.29 -5.99
CA THR A 149 -5.49 -2.26 -6.82
C THR A 149 -5.76 -0.84 -6.30
N ALA A 150 -6.99 -0.55 -5.85
CA ALA A 150 -7.32 0.72 -5.23
C ALA A 150 -6.56 0.96 -3.92
N ALA A 151 -6.39 -0.10 -3.12
CA ALA A 151 -5.59 -0.07 -1.90
C ALA A 151 -4.11 0.26 -2.21
N VAL A 152 -3.50 -0.40 -3.19
CA VAL A 152 -2.14 -0.11 -3.67
C VAL A 152 -2.01 1.35 -4.13
N ILE A 153 -2.96 1.86 -4.91
CA ILE A 153 -3.00 3.27 -5.34
C ILE A 153 -3.03 4.23 -4.13
N VAL A 154 -3.77 3.90 -3.08
CA VAL A 154 -3.81 4.72 -1.85
C VAL A 154 -2.44 4.72 -1.19
N VAL A 155 -1.81 3.56 -1.03
CA VAL A 155 -0.48 3.44 -0.41
C VAL A 155 0.53 4.27 -1.17
N PHE A 156 0.69 4.07 -2.48
CA PHE A 156 1.65 4.83 -3.30
C PHE A 156 1.38 6.34 -3.28
N LYS A 157 0.11 6.77 -3.36
CA LYS A 157 -0.21 8.20 -3.23
C LYS A 157 0.20 8.78 -1.88
N GLU A 158 0.10 7.99 -0.81
CA GLU A 158 0.51 8.43 0.51
C GLU A 158 2.03 8.37 0.70
N CYS A 159 2.72 7.39 0.11
CA CYS A 159 4.18 7.35 0.02
C CYS A 159 4.74 8.58 -0.71
N ILE A 160 4.17 8.97 -1.86
CA ILE A 160 4.57 10.22 -2.53
C ILE A 160 4.33 11.43 -1.61
N ALA A 161 3.21 11.46 -0.90
CA ALA A 161 2.88 12.56 -0.01
C ALA A 161 3.80 12.65 1.22
N SER A 162 4.22 11.52 1.79
CA SER A 162 5.10 11.45 2.96
C SER A 162 6.57 11.54 2.61
N ASN A 163 7.04 10.69 1.70
CA ASN A 163 8.46 10.47 1.46
C ASN A 163 9.03 11.52 0.50
N VAL A 164 8.29 11.83 -0.56
CA VAL A 164 8.74 12.77 -1.60
C VAL A 164 8.36 14.20 -1.25
N ASN A 165 7.08 14.46 -0.98
CA ASN A 165 6.58 15.81 -0.75
C ASN A 165 6.70 16.28 0.70
N LYS A 166 6.94 15.37 1.66
CA LYS A 166 7.01 15.67 3.11
C LYS A 166 5.78 16.41 3.64
N THR A 167 4.62 16.15 3.05
CA THR A 167 3.33 16.77 3.40
C THR A 167 2.52 15.97 4.42
N LYS A 168 2.94 14.73 4.72
CA LYS A 168 2.28 13.83 5.67
C LYS A 168 3.31 13.03 6.46
N ALA A 169 2.92 12.61 7.67
CA ALA A 169 3.77 11.78 8.54
C ALA A 169 3.82 10.30 8.15
N GLY A 170 2.86 9.79 7.37
CA GLY A 170 2.83 8.38 6.96
C GLY A 170 1.52 7.97 6.27
N VAL A 171 1.39 6.67 6.03
CA VAL A 171 0.22 6.04 5.38
C VAL A 171 -0.94 5.90 6.38
N CYS A 172 -2.13 6.35 5.96
CA CYS A 172 -3.37 6.30 6.70
C CYS A 172 -4.05 4.94 6.49
N THR A 173 -3.82 4.01 7.42
CA THR A 173 -4.41 2.67 7.43
C THR A 173 -5.94 2.68 7.31
N GLN A 174 -6.61 3.71 7.85
CA GLN A 174 -8.06 3.88 7.72
C GLN A 174 -8.52 4.02 6.25
N LYS A 175 -7.79 4.79 5.42
CA LYS A 175 -8.14 4.93 3.98
C LYS A 175 -7.91 3.64 3.21
N LEU A 176 -6.88 2.90 3.61
CA LEU A 176 -6.55 1.61 3.03
C LEU A 176 -7.68 0.60 3.29
N MET A 177 -8.11 0.49 4.54
CA MET A 177 -9.26 -0.32 4.94
C MET A 177 -10.53 0.06 4.16
N GLU A 178 -10.79 1.35 3.99
CA GLU A 178 -11.94 1.84 3.22
C GLU A 178 -11.94 1.36 1.76
N MET A 179 -10.78 1.19 1.13
CA MET A 179 -10.68 0.67 -0.24
C MET A 179 -10.85 -0.85 -0.30
N VAL A 180 -10.31 -1.58 0.67
CA VAL A 180 -10.43 -3.05 0.73
C VAL A 180 -11.88 -3.51 0.93
N ILE A 181 -12.73 -2.68 1.55
CA ILE A 181 -14.16 -2.96 1.73
C ILE A 181 -15.07 -2.13 0.83
N ALA A 182 -14.52 -1.46 -0.18
CA ALA A 182 -15.30 -0.55 -1.02
C ALA A 182 -16.39 -1.28 -1.81
N ASP A 183 -17.61 -0.73 -1.81
CA ASP A 183 -18.65 -1.14 -2.75
C ASP A 183 -18.32 -0.68 -4.18
N ASP A 184 -18.92 -1.30 -5.18
CA ASP A 184 -18.61 -1.07 -6.59
C ASP A 184 -18.81 0.39 -6.98
N HIS A 185 -19.85 1.04 -6.44
CA HIS A 185 -20.05 2.47 -6.63
C HIS A 185 -18.86 3.28 -6.09
N THR A 186 -18.39 2.99 -4.88
CA THR A 186 -17.24 3.68 -4.27
C THR A 186 -15.98 3.44 -5.10
N LEU A 187 -15.78 2.20 -5.56
CA LEU A 187 -14.63 1.80 -6.37
C LEU A 187 -14.61 2.50 -7.73
N VAL A 188 -15.70 2.42 -8.50
CA VAL A 188 -15.84 3.12 -9.79
C VAL A 188 -15.67 4.63 -9.60
N SER A 189 -16.26 5.21 -8.55
CA SER A 189 -16.06 6.63 -8.25
C SER A 189 -14.62 6.98 -7.86
N PHE A 190 -13.87 6.05 -7.27
CA PHE A 190 -12.48 6.26 -6.88
C PHE A 190 -11.58 6.34 -8.11
N PHE A 191 -11.70 5.40 -9.05
CA PHE A 191 -10.91 5.37 -10.28
C PHE A 191 -11.31 6.52 -11.21
N ARG A 192 -12.61 6.74 -11.43
CA ARG A 192 -13.12 7.81 -12.31
C ARG A 192 -12.64 9.21 -11.95
N LYS A 193 -12.39 9.48 -10.66
CA LYS A 193 -11.85 10.77 -10.19
C LYS A 193 -10.35 10.95 -10.45
N ARG A 194 -9.63 9.87 -10.74
CA ARG A 194 -8.17 9.84 -10.89
C ARG A 194 -7.74 9.71 -12.35
N ILE A 195 -8.61 9.18 -13.19
CA ILE A 195 -8.37 9.03 -14.61
C ILE A 195 -9.60 9.50 -15.42
N THR A 196 -9.34 10.27 -16.46
CA THR A 196 -10.33 10.64 -17.48
C THR A 196 -10.49 9.52 -18.50
N CYS A 197 -11.41 8.59 -18.24
CA CYS A 197 -11.71 7.47 -19.14
C CYS A 197 -13.22 7.31 -19.34
N SER A 198 -13.68 7.33 -20.59
CA SER A 198 -15.09 7.18 -20.95
C SER A 198 -15.66 5.81 -20.59
N CYS A 199 -14.83 4.76 -20.54
CA CYS A 199 -15.23 3.43 -20.08
C CYS A 199 -15.73 3.47 -18.62
N LEU A 200 -15.04 4.23 -17.76
CA LEU A 200 -15.46 4.42 -16.36
C LEU A 200 -16.70 5.32 -16.24
N ASP A 201 -16.89 6.30 -17.13
CA ASP A 201 -18.13 7.07 -17.15
C ASP A 201 -19.34 6.18 -17.44
N LYS A 202 -19.23 5.27 -18.41
CA LYS A 202 -20.27 4.29 -18.73
C LYS A 202 -20.55 3.38 -17.53
N LYS A 203 -19.51 2.75 -16.98
CA LYS A 203 -19.64 1.88 -15.80
C LYS A 203 -20.23 2.63 -14.60
N HIS A 204 -19.86 3.90 -14.42
CA HIS A 204 -20.40 4.74 -13.35
C HIS A 204 -21.91 4.96 -13.48
N GLN A 205 -22.44 5.15 -14.70
CA GLN A 205 -23.90 5.26 -14.90
C GLN A 205 -24.63 3.96 -14.53
N GLU A 206 -24.03 2.80 -14.85
CA GLU A 206 -24.59 1.49 -14.49
C GLU A 206 -24.69 1.33 -12.96
N VAL A 207 -23.60 1.61 -12.23
CA VAL A 207 -23.55 1.44 -10.77
C VAL A 207 -24.22 2.57 -9.98
N LYS A 208 -24.56 3.70 -10.62
CA LYS A 208 -25.22 4.85 -9.96
C LYS A 208 -26.60 4.48 -9.39
N SER A 209 -27.28 3.53 -10.02
CA SER A 209 -28.58 3.02 -9.57
C SER A 209 -28.46 2.05 -8.38
N ILE A 210 -27.28 1.45 -8.19
CA ILE A 210 -27.03 0.49 -7.11
C ILE A 210 -26.98 1.24 -5.79
N LYS A 211 -27.75 0.74 -4.84
CA LYS A 211 -27.87 1.29 -3.51
C LYS A 211 -26.55 1.16 -2.75
N LYS A 212 -26.01 2.29 -2.29
CA LYS A 212 -24.75 2.32 -1.53
C LYS A 212 -24.88 1.55 -0.22
N MET A 213 -23.99 0.58 -0.04
CA MET A 213 -23.91 -0.20 1.18
C MET A 213 -22.78 0.35 2.05
N GLY A 214 -22.85 0.04 3.33
CA GLY A 214 -21.78 0.25 4.29
C GLY A 214 -21.69 -0.95 5.22
N PHE A 215 -20.56 -1.09 5.87
CA PHE A 215 -20.28 -2.20 6.77
C PHE A 215 -20.32 -1.71 8.22
N CYS A 216 -20.81 -2.56 9.11
CA CYS A 216 -20.75 -2.38 10.54
C CYS A 216 -19.58 -3.21 11.10
N ASN A 217 -18.61 -2.55 11.72
CA ASN A 217 -17.44 -3.21 12.32
C ASN A 217 -17.72 -3.81 13.70
N ASN A 218 -18.98 -3.91 14.13
CA ASN A 218 -19.32 -4.58 15.38
C ASN A 218 -19.47 -6.08 15.11
N ASP A 219 -18.62 -6.90 15.74
CA ASP A 219 -18.66 -8.36 15.61
C ASP A 219 -20.01 -8.96 16.05
N LYS A 220 -20.75 -8.25 16.91
CA LYS A 220 -22.09 -8.62 17.38
C LYS A 220 -23.21 -7.97 16.57
N CYS A 221 -22.93 -7.43 15.38
CA CYS A 221 -23.94 -6.79 14.55
C CYS A 221 -25.00 -7.82 14.09
N PRO A 222 -26.30 -7.60 14.36
CA PRO A 222 -27.34 -8.56 13.97
C PRO A 222 -27.64 -8.55 12.46
N LEU A 223 -26.96 -7.70 11.67
CA LEU A 223 -27.20 -7.58 10.24
C LEU A 223 -26.42 -8.67 9.48
N PRO A 224 -27.05 -9.36 8.53
CA PRO A 224 -26.39 -10.41 7.77
C PRO A 224 -25.17 -9.87 7.01
N GLY A 225 -23.99 -10.42 7.30
CA GLY A 225 -22.71 -9.98 6.75
C GLY A 225 -22.28 -8.56 7.16
N GLY A 226 -22.87 -8.00 8.22
CA GLY A 226 -22.56 -6.64 8.69
C GLY A 226 -22.95 -5.53 7.71
N LYS A 227 -23.68 -5.85 6.63
CA LYS A 227 -24.02 -4.89 5.56
C LYS A 227 -25.29 -4.12 5.89
N VAL A 228 -25.26 -2.81 5.70
CA VAL A 228 -26.42 -1.93 5.87
C VAL A 228 -26.39 -0.81 4.85
N GLU A 229 -27.56 -0.38 4.42
CA GLU A 229 -27.68 0.78 3.54
C GLU A 229 -27.02 2.03 4.16
N ARG A 230 -26.15 2.69 3.40
CA ARG A 230 -25.38 3.85 3.89
C ARG A 230 -26.26 5.03 4.31
N SER A 231 -27.43 5.21 3.70
CA SER A 231 -28.47 6.18 4.10
C SER A 231 -28.88 5.99 5.56
N LYS A 232 -29.04 4.73 5.99
CA LYS A 232 -29.47 4.37 7.35
C LYS A 232 -28.36 4.59 8.36
N ILE A 233 -27.11 4.26 8.01
CA ILE A 233 -25.93 4.53 8.86
C ILE A 233 -25.81 6.01 9.16
N ASN A 234 -25.90 6.84 8.12
CA ASN A 234 -25.73 8.28 8.25
C ASN A 234 -26.83 8.90 9.12
N GLY A 235 -28.07 8.41 9.02
CA GLY A 235 -29.16 8.79 9.91
C GLY A 235 -28.86 8.46 11.37
N ALA A 236 -28.42 7.24 11.66
CA ALA A 236 -28.06 6.80 13.02
C ALA A 236 -26.88 7.61 13.59
N ARG A 237 -25.81 7.82 12.80
CA ARG A 237 -24.63 8.59 13.21
C ARG A 237 -24.97 10.04 13.53
N LYS A 238 -25.82 10.69 12.73
CA LYS A 238 -26.29 12.06 13.01
C LYS A 238 -27.07 12.14 14.32
N LYS A 239 -27.96 11.18 14.57
CA LYS A 239 -28.70 11.08 15.84
C LYS A 239 -27.77 10.88 17.04
N ALA A 240 -26.79 9.97 16.91
CA ALA A 240 -25.81 9.72 17.97
C ALA A 240 -24.96 10.96 18.28
N LYS A 241 -24.42 11.64 17.26
CA LYS A 241 -23.68 12.91 17.42
C LYS A 241 -24.55 13.99 18.07
N GLY A 242 -25.82 14.09 17.68
CA GLY A 242 -26.76 15.01 18.30
C GLY A 242 -26.98 14.72 19.79
N LYS A 243 -27.13 13.45 20.18
CA LYS A 243 -27.24 13.04 21.59
C LYS A 243 -25.96 13.33 22.37
N ALA A 244 -24.79 12.98 21.83
CA ALA A 244 -23.50 13.24 22.46
C ALA A 244 -23.28 14.74 22.72
N ARG A 245 -23.57 15.60 21.73
CA ARG A 245 -23.48 17.06 21.90
C ARG A 245 -24.44 17.60 22.95
N LYS A 246 -25.66 17.03 23.06
CA LYS A 246 -26.62 17.41 24.10
C LYS A 246 -26.13 16.97 25.49
N ALA A 247 -25.59 15.76 25.61
CA ALA A 247 -25.04 15.26 26.87
C ALA A 247 -23.80 16.06 27.31
N GLU A 248 -22.89 16.38 26.37
CA GLU A 248 -21.73 17.23 26.65
C GLU A 248 -22.16 18.64 27.07
N LYS A 249 -23.20 19.20 26.44
CA LYS A 249 -23.75 20.50 26.84
C LYS A 249 -24.35 20.44 28.25
N ALA A 250 -25.14 19.41 28.57
CA ALA A 250 -25.71 19.22 29.90
C ALA A 250 -24.61 19.07 30.96
N LYS A 251 -23.56 18.28 30.69
CA LYS A 251 -22.42 18.14 31.60
C LYS A 251 -21.69 19.46 31.84
N LYS A 252 -21.53 20.30 30.81
CA LYS A 252 -20.95 21.65 30.94
C LYS A 252 -21.83 22.60 31.73
N GLU A 253 -23.15 22.46 31.65
CA GLU A 253 -24.10 23.23 32.47
C GLU A 253 -24.02 22.77 33.95
N GLU A 254 -24.01 21.46 34.21
CA GLU A 254 -23.81 20.91 35.56
C GLU A 254 -22.45 21.30 36.18
N GLU A 255 -21.36 21.25 35.41
CA GLU A 255 -20.02 21.68 35.87
C GLU A 255 -19.97 23.19 36.16
N LYS A 256 -20.73 23.99 35.42
CA LYS A 256 -20.84 25.44 35.67
C LYS A 256 -21.56 25.72 36.99
N ASP A 257 -22.69 25.05 37.21
CA ASP A 257 -23.46 25.20 38.45
C ASP A 257 -22.63 24.74 39.68
N ALA A 258 -21.87 23.64 39.55
CA ALA A 258 -20.97 23.17 40.62
C ALA A 258 -19.78 24.11 40.88
N HIS A 259 -19.28 24.80 39.84
CA HIS A 259 -18.20 25.78 40.00
C HIS A 259 -18.69 27.03 40.76
N ASP A 260 -19.93 27.47 40.54
CA ASP A 260 -20.49 28.63 41.25
C ASP A 260 -20.66 28.34 42.76
N ASP A 261 -21.02 27.11 43.14
CA ASP A 261 -21.07 26.68 44.55
C ASP A 261 -19.67 26.56 45.18
N SER A 262 -18.70 26.00 44.44
CA SER A 262 -17.30 25.88 44.88
C SER A 262 -16.63 27.25 45.05
N SER A 263 -16.94 28.20 44.16
CA SER A 263 -16.49 29.59 44.23
C SER A 263 -16.85 30.24 45.57
N ALA A 264 -18.06 30.01 46.06
CA ALA A 264 -18.52 30.54 47.35
C ALA A 264 -17.76 29.91 48.53
N ALA A 265 -17.51 28.60 48.50
CA ALA A 265 -16.72 27.91 49.52
C ALA A 265 -15.25 28.37 49.54
N VAL A 266 -14.63 28.55 48.38
CA VAL A 266 -13.25 29.06 48.26
C VAL A 266 -13.14 30.50 48.77
N ALA A 267 -14.13 31.34 48.49
CA ALA A 267 -14.18 32.70 49.03
C ALA A 267 -14.25 32.70 50.57
N GLN A 268 -15.12 31.85 51.15
CA GLN A 268 -15.27 31.71 52.60
C GLN A 268 -14.00 31.16 53.27
N GLN A 269 -13.30 30.21 52.62
CA GLN A 269 -12.02 29.71 53.10
C GLN A 269 -10.94 30.81 53.12
N ARG A 270 -10.86 31.64 52.08
CA ARG A 270 -9.90 32.76 52.03
C ARG A 270 -10.16 33.80 53.13
N GLU A 271 -11.42 34.06 53.48
CA GLU A 271 -11.76 34.93 54.62
C GLU A 271 -11.31 34.32 55.96
N GLN A 272 -11.48 33.01 56.15
CA GLN A 272 -11.02 32.30 57.34
C GLN A 272 -9.49 32.28 57.45
N GLU A 273 -8.79 31.99 56.35
CA GLU A 273 -7.33 32.01 56.29
C GLU A 273 -6.78 33.42 56.57
N GLY A 274 -7.37 34.45 55.99
CA GLY A 274 -7.00 35.85 56.27
C GLY A 274 -7.23 36.24 57.74
N SER A 275 -8.30 35.75 58.37
CA SER A 275 -8.56 35.97 59.79
C SER A 275 -7.53 35.27 60.69
N LEU A 276 -7.16 34.03 60.37
CA LEU A 276 -6.16 33.26 61.10
C LEU A 276 -4.77 33.91 60.97
N GLU A 277 -4.41 34.36 59.77
CA GLU A 277 -3.12 35.03 59.54
C GLU A 277 -3.03 36.35 60.33
N ALA A 278 -4.11 37.12 60.40
CA ALA A 278 -4.17 38.31 61.25
C ALA A 278 -4.00 37.99 62.75
N GLN A 279 -4.59 36.89 63.24
CA GLN A 279 -4.38 36.43 64.62
C GLN A 279 -2.94 36.01 64.89
N LEU A 280 -2.30 35.30 63.95
CA LEU A 280 -0.89 34.90 64.07
C LEU A 280 0.05 36.10 64.06
N GLN A 281 -0.21 37.11 63.21
CA GLN A 281 0.55 38.36 63.23
C GLN A 281 0.43 39.07 64.59
N MET A 282 -0.77 39.11 65.17
CA MET A 282 -0.99 39.69 66.50
C MET A 282 -0.24 38.92 67.60
N GLN A 283 -0.19 37.59 67.54
CA GLN A 283 0.62 36.79 68.49
C GLN A 283 2.13 37.03 68.33
N ARG A 284 2.64 37.19 67.10
CA ARG A 284 4.06 37.49 66.87
C ARG A 284 4.48 38.82 67.51
N LEU A 285 3.64 39.86 67.37
CA LEU A 285 3.88 41.15 68.02
C LEU A 285 3.93 41.08 69.55
N LEU A 286 3.27 40.09 70.16
CA LEU A 286 3.32 39.87 71.61
C LEU A 286 4.59 39.12 72.06
N ILE A 287 5.23 38.34 71.18
CA ILE A 287 6.41 37.53 71.51
C ILE A 287 7.71 38.34 71.37
N ASP A 288 7.75 39.33 70.47
CA ASP A 288 8.93 40.18 70.24
C ASP A 288 9.22 41.19 71.38
N VAL A 289 8.42 41.19 72.46
CA VAL A 289 8.64 42.08 73.61
C VAL A 289 9.76 41.57 74.55
N ASP A 290 10.15 40.29 74.50
CA ASP A 290 11.07 39.70 75.50
C ASP A 290 12.42 39.19 74.96
N SER A 291 12.73 39.33 73.68
CA SER A 291 13.99 38.80 73.12
C SER A 291 15.09 39.87 73.03
N SER A 292 15.85 40.05 74.12
CA SER A 292 17.10 40.81 74.07
C SER A 292 18.15 40.06 73.24
N PRO A 293 18.81 40.67 72.23
CA PRO A 293 19.73 39.96 71.35
C PRO A 293 21.07 39.66 72.06
N CYS A 294 21.34 38.38 72.28
CA CYS A 294 22.68 37.90 72.65
C CYS A 294 23.60 37.91 71.41
N LYS A 295 24.67 38.69 71.49
CA LYS A 295 25.70 38.87 70.46
C LYS A 295 26.63 37.65 70.43
N HIS A 296 26.47 36.76 69.46
CA HIS A 296 27.55 35.85 69.06
C HIS A 296 27.61 35.79 67.53
N GLY A 297 28.70 36.33 66.98
CA GLY A 297 29.04 36.24 65.57
C GLY A 297 29.71 34.90 65.28
N PHE A 298 29.35 34.30 64.15
CA PHE A 298 30.13 33.24 63.54
C PHE A 298 30.18 33.47 62.02
N ASP A 299 31.41 33.59 61.55
CA ASP A 299 31.82 33.84 60.17
C ASP A 299 31.82 32.57 59.31
N LEU A 300 31.36 32.74 58.08
CA LEU A 300 31.89 32.24 56.78
C LEU A 300 32.57 30.85 56.71
N PHE A 301 32.03 30.00 55.83
CA PHE A 301 32.81 29.10 54.95
C PHE A 301 32.25 29.14 53.52
N PRO A 302 33.08 29.36 52.48
CA PRO A 302 32.70 29.22 51.07
C PRO A 302 33.47 28.07 50.39
N GLU A 303 32.75 27.12 49.78
CA GLU A 303 33.23 26.11 48.80
C GLU A 303 31.97 25.31 48.39
N GLY A 304 31.68 24.87 47.17
CA GLY A 304 32.35 24.80 45.89
C GLY A 304 31.40 24.03 44.94
N HIS A 305 31.45 24.35 43.65
CA HIS A 305 30.55 23.86 42.59
C HIS A 305 30.73 22.37 42.25
N ILE A 306 29.63 21.62 42.12
CA ILE A 306 29.51 20.42 41.28
C ILE A 306 28.12 20.45 40.63
N CYS A 307 28.04 20.73 39.33
CA CYS A 307 26.97 20.32 38.41
C CYS A 307 27.27 20.87 37.01
N ASP A 308 28.08 20.17 36.20
CA ASP A 308 27.96 20.25 34.73
C ASP A 308 28.77 19.12 34.06
N ARG A 309 28.10 17.99 33.78
CA ARG A 309 28.63 16.93 32.90
C ARG A 309 27.52 15.99 32.45
N PHE A 310 26.67 16.45 31.54
CA PHE A 310 25.92 15.58 30.63
C PHE A 310 25.75 16.30 29.29
N VAL A 311 25.69 15.53 28.21
CA VAL A 311 25.62 15.92 26.78
C VAL A 311 26.97 15.98 26.04
N ARG A 312 27.38 14.82 25.52
CA ARG A 312 27.79 14.64 24.11
C ARG A 312 27.94 13.15 23.81
N LEU A 313 26.99 12.62 23.03
CA LEU A 313 27.09 11.34 22.33
C LEU A 313 27.71 11.64 20.98
N ASP A 314 28.92 11.11 20.74
CA ASP A 314 29.52 11.03 19.40
C ASP A 314 29.16 9.68 18.76
N LEU A 315 28.60 9.80 17.56
CA LEU A 315 28.59 8.78 16.52
C LEU A 315 29.96 8.81 15.85
N ASP A 316 30.68 7.68 15.83
CA ASP A 316 31.72 7.47 14.83
C ASP A 316 31.77 6.00 14.37
N THR A 317 31.28 5.81 13.15
CA THR A 317 32.01 5.26 12.00
C THR A 317 32.92 4.04 12.22
N CYS A 318 32.54 2.90 11.63
CA CYS A 318 33.48 1.88 11.19
C CYS A 318 33.11 1.41 9.78
N ALA A 319 33.85 1.94 8.80
CA ALA A 319 34.07 1.31 7.50
C ALA A 319 35.37 0.51 7.57
N SER A 320 35.35 -0.74 7.09
CA SER A 320 36.52 -1.42 6.54
C SER A 320 36.08 -2.64 5.71
N SER A 321 36.32 -2.56 4.41
CA SER A 321 36.57 -3.69 3.49
C SER A 321 37.84 -4.44 3.94
N ASP A 322 38.22 -5.67 3.57
CA ASP A 322 38.11 -6.46 2.35
C ASP A 322 38.36 -7.95 2.69
N ALA A 323 37.80 -8.89 1.90
CA ALA A 323 38.52 -9.98 1.21
C ALA A 323 37.60 -11.13 0.72
N PRO A 324 37.96 -11.83 -0.37
CA PRO A 324 37.05 -12.67 -1.15
C PRO A 324 37.19 -14.18 -0.84
N THR A 325 36.14 -14.97 -1.07
CA THR A 325 36.30 -16.39 -1.44
C THR A 325 35.06 -16.98 -2.09
N LYS A 326 35.26 -17.61 -3.26
CA LYS A 326 34.35 -18.56 -3.89
C LYS A 326 34.12 -19.76 -2.98
N ARG A 327 32.88 -20.27 -2.87
CA ARG A 327 32.59 -21.72 -2.92
C ARG A 327 31.10 -22.01 -3.09
N THR A 328 30.88 -23.04 -3.91
CA THR A 328 29.66 -23.78 -4.22
C THR A 328 29.09 -24.54 -3.02
N GLY A 329 27.76 -24.75 -3.00
CA GLY A 329 27.15 -25.91 -2.31
C GLY A 329 25.94 -25.60 -1.42
N THR A 330 24.76 -25.99 -1.92
CA THR A 330 23.59 -26.55 -1.22
C THR A 330 23.48 -26.48 0.31
N GLY A 331 22.35 -25.92 0.76
CA GLY A 331 21.53 -26.51 1.83
C GLY A 331 21.51 -25.81 3.18
N ALA A 332 20.29 -25.63 3.69
CA ALA A 332 19.87 -25.38 5.07
C ALA A 332 19.74 -23.92 5.57
N GLY A 333 18.50 -23.60 5.99
CA GLY A 333 18.22 -22.90 7.24
C GLY A 333 18.34 -21.38 7.25
N VAL A 334 17.23 -20.68 7.00
CA VAL A 334 17.07 -19.27 7.38
C VAL A 334 16.25 -19.21 8.67
N GLU A 335 16.93 -19.42 9.80
CA GLU A 335 16.52 -18.96 11.12
C GLU A 335 17.72 -18.21 11.69
N ALA A 336 17.70 -16.87 11.67
CA ALA A 336 18.41 -15.99 12.60
C ALA A 336 18.43 -14.56 12.04
N ARG A 337 17.46 -13.75 12.46
CA ARG A 337 17.57 -12.27 12.50
C ARG A 337 16.48 -11.63 13.38
N VAL A 338 16.11 -12.28 14.49
CA VAL A 338 15.23 -11.70 15.54
C VAL A 338 15.81 -11.99 16.93
N ILE A 339 17.12 -11.78 17.10
CA ILE A 339 17.81 -11.96 18.38
C ILE A 339 18.38 -10.65 18.96
N PRO A 340 18.78 -9.60 18.19
CA PRO A 340 19.39 -8.42 18.81
C PRO A 340 18.43 -7.57 19.65
N LEU A 341 17.13 -7.57 19.35
CA LEU A 341 16.17 -6.68 20.02
C LEU A 341 15.75 -7.20 21.40
N ILE A 342 15.58 -8.52 21.54
CA ILE A 342 15.18 -9.14 22.81
C ILE A 342 16.33 -9.06 23.83
N GLU A 343 17.57 -9.29 23.40
CA GLU A 343 18.75 -9.14 24.27
C GLU A 343 19.00 -7.68 24.66
N ALA A 344 18.81 -6.73 23.74
CA ALA A 344 18.92 -5.30 24.05
C ALA A 344 17.85 -4.83 25.05
N MET A 345 16.60 -5.31 24.91
CA MET A 345 15.53 -4.99 25.85
C MET A 345 15.74 -5.64 27.23
N SER A 346 16.30 -6.85 27.26
CA SER A 346 16.63 -7.52 28.52
C SER A 346 17.77 -6.79 29.27
N ALA A 347 18.78 -6.29 28.55
CA ALA A 347 19.87 -5.51 29.15
C ALA A 347 19.43 -4.14 29.70
N VAL A 348 18.40 -3.52 29.10
CA VAL A 348 17.81 -2.27 29.60
C VAL A 348 16.96 -2.53 30.85
N LYS A 349 16.22 -3.65 30.88
CA LYS A 349 15.38 -4.06 32.01
C LYS A 349 16.20 -4.31 33.28
N ASP A 350 17.38 -4.90 33.15
CA ASP A 350 18.26 -5.17 34.29
C ASP A 350 18.97 -3.91 34.80
N LYS A 351 19.17 -2.90 33.93
CA LYS A 351 19.94 -1.70 34.26
C LYS A 351 19.07 -0.54 34.76
N TYR A 352 17.79 -0.48 34.37
CA TYR A 352 16.88 0.61 34.72
C TYR A 352 15.45 0.10 34.99
N PRO A 353 15.22 -0.64 36.09
CA PRO A 353 13.91 -1.25 36.37
C PRO A 353 12.78 -0.22 36.57
N GLU A 354 13.11 1.01 37.03
CA GLU A 354 12.12 2.06 37.26
C GLU A 354 11.66 2.78 35.97
N ALA A 355 12.48 2.77 34.91
CA ALA A 355 12.13 3.38 33.63
C ALA A 355 11.08 2.58 32.85
N LEU A 356 10.95 1.27 33.14
CA LEU A 356 9.97 0.40 32.50
C LEU A 356 8.53 0.71 32.96
N HIS A 357 8.34 1.07 34.23
CA HIS A 357 7.02 1.42 34.78
C HIS A 357 6.43 2.68 34.13
N ILE A 358 7.28 3.66 33.80
CA ILE A 358 6.85 4.89 33.12
C ILE A 358 6.43 4.60 31.67
N PHE A 359 7.08 3.63 31.02
CA PHE A 359 6.77 3.25 29.63
C PHE A 359 5.45 2.47 29.53
N GLU A 360 5.16 1.59 30.50
CA GLU A 360 3.90 0.85 30.56
C GLU A 360 2.70 1.76 30.91
N ASP A 361 2.88 2.74 31.80
CA ASP A 361 1.84 3.72 32.14
C ASP A 361 1.54 4.71 31.01
N THR A 362 2.52 4.97 30.13
CA THR A 362 2.35 5.84 28.95
C THR A 362 1.76 5.11 27.74
N ALA A 363 1.90 3.77 27.66
CA ALA A 363 1.31 2.97 26.59
C ALA A 363 -0.15 2.56 26.85
N MET A 364 -0.63 2.72 28.09
CA MET A 364 -1.98 2.33 28.53
C MET A 364 -2.93 3.53 28.75
N ASN A 365 -2.45 4.76 28.56
CA ASN A 365 -3.26 6.00 28.49
C ASN A 365 -3.22 6.57 27.06
#